data_AF-A0A842TU86-F1
#
_entry.id   AF-A0A842TU86-F1
#
_cell.length_a   1.000
_cell.length_b   1.000
_cell.length_c   1.000
_cell.angle_alpha   90.00
_cell.angle_beta   90.00
_cell.angle_gamma   90.00
#
_symmetry.space_group_name_H-M   'P 1'
#
loop_
_entity.id
_entity.type
_entity.pdbx_description
1 polymer ?
#
loop_
_entity_poly.entity_id
_entity_poly.type
_entity_poly.pdbx_seq_one_letter_code
_entity_poly.pdbx_strand_id
1 'polypeptide(L)' 'MQNKQFTITKKIAKHGKQNIIVIPSFLQDELKHGDIVKLTIDVLKEVKKYD' A
#
# COMPACT_ATOMS: atom_id res chain seq x y z
N MET A 1 -23.08 -4.91 6.68
CA MET A 1 -22.06 -4.09 6.00
C MET A 1 -21.26 -5.01 5.10
N GLN A 2 -21.15 -4.73 3.80
CA GLN A 2 -20.32 -5.54 2.91
C GLN A 2 -18.85 -5.20 3.12
N ASN A 3 -18.02 -6.21 3.38
CA ASN A 3 -16.57 -6.04 3.45
C ASN A 3 -16.03 -5.88 2.03
N LYS A 4 -15.58 -4.67 1.69
CA LYS A 4 -14.86 -4.43 0.43
C LYS A 4 -13.42 -4.93 0.61
N GLN A 5 -12.93 -5.72 -0.34
CA GLN A 5 -11.57 -6.24 -0.35
C GLN A 5 -10.89 -5.84 -1.65
N PHE A 6 -9.69 -5.27 -1.52
CA PHE A 6 -8.84 -4.90 -2.64
C PHE A 6 -7.49 -5.60 -2.49
N THR A 7 -7.00 -6.20 -3.57
CA THR A 7 -5.65 -6.77 -3.64
C THR A 7 -4.85 -5.96 -4.63
N ILE A 8 -3.74 -5.35 -4.18
CA ILE A 8 -2.91 -4.48 -4.99
C ILE A 8 -1.47 -4.97 -4.92
N THR A 9 -0.91 -5.36 -6.06
CA THR A 9 0.53 -5.59 -6.18
C THR A 9 1.21 -4.29 -6.56
N LYS A 10 2.01 -3.74 -5.63
CA LYS A 10 2.73 -2.49 -5.87
C LYS A 10 4.12 -2.53 -5.26
N LYS A 11 5.04 -1.79 -5.87
CA LYS A 11 6.36 -1.54 -5.27
C LYS A 11 6.23 -0.53 -4.13
N ILE A 12 6.97 -0.76 -3.06
CA ILE A 12 7.10 0.20 -1.96
C ILE A 12 7.83 1.45 -2.48
N ALA A 13 7.26 2.62 -2.24
CA ALA A 13 7.88 3.89 -2.58
C ALA A 13 8.73 4.40 -1.40
N LYS A 14 9.70 5.27 -1.70
CA LYS A 14 10.53 5.93 -0.69
C LYS A 14 10.18 7.41 -0.64
N HIS A 15 9.89 7.91 0.55
CA HIS A 15 9.68 9.34 0.80
C HIS A 15 10.60 9.78 1.94
N GLY A 16 11.68 10.50 1.59
CA GLY A 16 12.75 10.84 2.53
C GLY A 16 13.39 9.60 3.13
N LYS A 17 13.34 9.48 4.47
CA LYS A 17 13.84 8.31 5.22
C LYS A 17 12.79 7.21 5.41
N GLN A 18 11.55 7.44 4.99
CA GLN A 18 10.44 6.51 5.20
C GLN A 18 10.13 5.71 3.94
N ASN A 19 9.72 4.46 4.14
CA ASN A 19 9.12 3.63 3.11
C ASN A 19 7.59 3.77 3.22
N ILE A 20 6.92 4.06 2.10
CA ILE A 20 5.48 4.33 2.07
C ILE A 20 4.78 3.46 1.01
N ILE A 21 3.54 3.06 1.31
CA ILE A 21 2.64 2.45 0.34
C ILE A 21 1.72 3.56 -0.18
N VAL A 22 1.84 3.89 -1.46
CA VAL A 22 1.01 4.94 -2.06
C VAL A 22 -0.32 4.35 -2.53
N ILE A 23 -1.42 4.84 -1.97
CA ILE A 23 -2.78 4.51 -2.42
C ILE A 23 -3.01 5.08 -3.84
N PRO A 24 -3.39 4.26 -4.84
CA PRO A 24 -3.75 4.74 -6.18
C PRO A 24 -4.95 5.71 -6.15
N SER A 25 -4.96 6.70 -7.05
CA SER A 25 -6.01 7.74 -7.10
C SER A 25 -7.42 7.17 -7.27
N PHE A 26 -7.59 6.11 -8.06
CA PHE A 26 -8.89 5.47 -8.28
C PHE A 26 -9.47 4.79 -7.03
N LEU A 27 -8.69 4.63 -5.95
CA LEU A 27 -9.19 4.13 -4.67
C LEU A 27 -9.45 5.25 -3.66
N GLN A 28 -9.18 6.51 -3.97
CA GLN A 28 -9.39 7.62 -3.03
C GLN A 28 -10.87 7.80 -2.65
N ASP A 29 -11.79 7.45 -3.54
CA ASP A 29 -13.23 7.51 -3.25
C ASP A 29 -13.65 6.45 -2.23
N GLU A 30 -12.91 5.34 -2.16
CA GLU A 30 -13.16 4.18 -1.31
C GLU A 30 -12.33 4.20 -0.01
N LEU A 31 -11.15 4.83 -0.05
CA LEU A 31 -10.18 4.93 1.04
C LEU A 31 -9.91 6.40 1.32
N LYS A 32 -10.69 6.97 2.25
CA LYS A 32 -10.66 8.39 2.56
C LYS A 32 -9.62 8.71 3.62
N HIS A 33 -9.23 9.97 3.67
CA HIS A 33 -8.37 10.48 4.73
C HIS A 33 -9.03 10.27 6.09
N GLY A 34 -8.30 9.67 7.03
CA GLY A 34 -8.80 9.36 8.38
C GLY A 34 -9.37 7.95 8.55
N ASP A 35 -9.56 7.19 7.47
CA ASP A 35 -10.03 5.81 7.57
C ASP A 35 -8.96 4.91 8.21
N ILE A 36 -9.37 4.09 9.17
CA ILE A 36 -8.53 3.04 9.75
C ILE A 36 -8.78 1.75 8.98
N VAL A 37 -7.73 1.25 8.32
CA VAL A 37 -7.80 0.06 7.47
C VAL A 37 -6.86 -1.04 7.96
N LYS A 38 -7.26 -2.30 7.77
CA LYS A 38 -6.39 -3.45 7.98
C LYS A 38 -5.55 -3.69 6.73
N LEU A 39 -4.23 -3.61 6.86
CA LEU A 39 -3.28 -3.98 5.82
C LEU A 39 -2.80 -5.42 6.02
N THR A 40 -2.71 -6.18 4.93
CA THR A 40 -2.04 -7.49 4.87
C THR A 40 -0.99 -7.38 3.77
N ILE A 41 0.27 -7.68 4.10
CA ILE A 41 1.42 -7.46 3.22
C ILE A 41 2.11 -8.81 3.02
N ASP A 42 2.12 -9.26 1.77
CA ASP A 42 2.88 -10.43 1.34
C ASP A 42 4.10 -9.97 0.53
N VAL A 43 5.31 -10.25 1.01
CA VAL A 43 6.54 -9.88 0.31
C VAL A 43 6.77 -10.87 -0.83
N LEU A 44 6.43 -10.47 -2.06
CA LEU A 44 6.52 -11.35 -3.23
C LEU A 44 7.93 -11.48 -3.82
N LYS A 45 8.77 -10.44 -3.67
CA LYS A 45 10.14 -10.42 -4.19
C LYS A 45 11.00 -9.44 -3.40
N GLU A 46 12.14 -9.91 -2.91
CA GLU A 46 13.13 -9.08 -2.26
C GLU A 46 13.99 -8.36 -3.30
N VAL A 47 14.16 -7.05 -3.14
CA VAL A 47 15.13 -6.28 -3.91
C VAL A 47 16.41 -6.24 -3.09
N LYS A 48 17.42 -7.03 -3.50
CA LYS A 48 18.76 -6.94 -2.90
C LYS A 48 19.32 -5.54 -3.17
N LYS A 49 19.70 -4.82 -2.12
CA LYS A 49 20.61 -3.69 -2.26
C LYS A 49 21.96 -4.27 -2.69
N TYR A 50 22.46 -3.82 -3.84
CA TYR A 50 23.89 -3.91 -4.11
C TYR A 50 24.49 -2.67 -3.43
N ASP A 51 25.30 -2.91 -2.40
CA ASP A 51 26.14 -1.88 -1.75
C ASP A 51 27.30 -1.48 -2.67
#